data_AF-A0A9W5Z3T6-F1
#
_entry.id   AF-A0A9W5Z3T6-F1
#
_cell.length_a   1.000
_cell.length_b   1.000
_cell.length_c   1.000
_cell.angle_alpha   90.00
_cell.angle_beta   90.00
_cell.angle_gamma   90.00
#
_symmetry.space_group_name_H-M   'P 1'
#
loop_
_entity.id
_entity.type
_entity.pdbx_description
1 polymer ?
#
loop_
_entity_poly.entity_id
_entity_poly.type
_entity_poly.pdbx_seq_one_letter_code
_entity_poly.pdbx_strand_id
1 'polypeptide(L)'
;MTRLTVNDYTVAWICALPLEAAAARVMLDKTHVPPQRPNDSHAYDFGELNGHYIAIAYLPDGVYGTVSAATVISRMHLTFPRLQFALMVGIGGGVPSKSHHIRLGDIVVGKPGKNHSGVIQYDYGKAVQGGQLEQTGFLNQPPQTLLTHLSQLESNQITDGEDAISTF
;
A
#
# COMPACT_ATOMS: atom_id res chain seq x y z
N MET A 1 2.09 -13.35 29.08
CA MET A 1 1.97 -12.67 27.78
C MET A 1 2.68 -13.51 26.73
N THR A 2 1.98 -13.92 25.67
CA THR A 2 2.57 -14.69 24.58
C THR A 2 3.55 -13.80 23.81
N ARG A 3 4.78 -14.26 23.59
CA ARG A 3 5.80 -13.50 22.86
C ARG A 3 5.51 -13.58 21.36
N LEU A 4 5.27 -12.43 20.74
CA LEU A 4 5.08 -12.34 19.29
C LEU A 4 6.39 -12.61 18.55
N THR A 5 6.25 -13.20 17.37
CA THR A 5 7.32 -13.58 16.45
C THR A 5 7.06 -12.94 15.08
N VAL A 6 8.04 -12.99 14.18
CA VAL A 6 7.86 -12.53 12.79
C VAL A 6 6.74 -13.25 12.06
N ASN A 7 6.41 -14.48 12.46
CA ASN A 7 5.32 -15.22 11.85
C ASN A 7 3.97 -14.60 12.17
N ASP A 8 3.81 -13.84 13.26
CA ASP A 8 2.49 -13.34 13.66
C ASP A 8 2.03 -12.14 12.82
N TYR A 9 2.93 -11.52 12.05
CA TYR A 9 2.64 -10.37 11.21
C TYR A 9 2.29 -10.81 9.79
N THR A 10 1.10 -10.43 9.34
CA THR A 10 0.52 -10.87 8.06
C THR A 10 0.34 -9.73 7.07
N VAL A 11 0.41 -8.48 7.52
CA VAL A 11 0.24 -7.29 6.67
C VAL A 11 1.50 -6.42 6.75
N ALA A 12 2.04 -6.08 5.58
CA ALA A 12 3.11 -5.10 5.47
C ALA A 12 2.50 -3.73 5.14
N TRP A 13 2.91 -2.68 5.86
CA TRP A 13 2.56 -1.30 5.54
C TRP A 13 3.85 -0.56 5.19
N ILE A 14 4.04 -0.26 3.91
CA ILE A 14 5.24 0.41 3.41
C ILE A 14 4.98 1.91 3.32
N CYS A 15 5.84 2.70 3.96
CA CYS A 15 5.79 4.16 3.95
C CYS A 15 7.01 4.70 3.19
N ALA A 16 6.78 5.60 2.23
CA ALA A 16 7.86 6.25 1.48
C ALA A 16 8.56 7.34 2.30
N LEU A 17 7.83 8.05 3.15
CA LEU A 17 8.30 9.21 3.90
C LEU A 17 8.15 9.00 5.42
N PRO A 18 9.03 9.63 6.24
CA PRO A 18 8.90 9.58 7.69
C PRO A 18 7.56 10.07 8.23
N LEU A 19 6.95 11.08 7.59
CA LEU A 19 5.63 11.60 8.02
C LEU A 19 4.51 10.56 7.82
N GLU A 20 4.60 9.75 6.76
CA GLU A 20 3.63 8.70 6.47
C GLU A 20 3.75 7.57 7.49
N ALA A 21 4.98 7.20 7.84
CA ALA A 21 5.23 6.24 8.91
C ALA A 21 4.78 6.77 10.28
N ALA A 22 4.98 8.06 10.56
CA ALA A 22 4.47 8.67 11.78
C ALA A 22 2.93 8.57 11.87
N ALA A 23 2.23 8.84 10.78
CA ALA A 23 0.77 8.67 10.71
C ALA A 23 0.38 7.19 10.90
N ALA A 24 1.03 6.27 10.19
CA ALA A 24 0.76 4.83 10.29
C ALA A 24 0.93 4.31 11.73
N ARG A 25 1.96 4.77 12.45
CA ARG A 25 2.20 4.38 13.85
C ARG A 25 1.09 4.84 14.79
N VAL A 26 0.59 6.06 14.58
CA VAL A 26 -0.50 6.63 15.39
C VAL A 26 -1.83 5.95 15.11
N MET A 27 -2.01 5.40 13.90
CA MET A 27 -3.22 4.67 13.52
C MET A 27 -3.34 3.30 14.20
N LEU A 28 -2.26 2.71 14.72
CA LEU A 28 -2.30 1.40 15.35
C LEU A 28 -3.16 1.42 16.62
N ASP A 29 -4.05 0.44 16.78
CA ASP A 29 -4.80 0.22 18.02
C ASP A 29 -3.88 -0.18 19.17
N LYS A 30 -2.85 -0.96 18.84
CA LYS A 30 -1.83 -1.43 19.80
C LYS A 30 -0.45 -1.43 19.17
N THR A 31 0.55 -0.94 19.90
CA THR A 31 1.96 -1.12 19.53
C THR A 31 2.53 -2.37 20.17
N HIS A 32 3.33 -3.12 19.42
CA HIS A 32 3.99 -4.34 19.87
C HIS A 32 5.48 -4.11 20.08
N VAL A 33 6.06 -4.86 21.02
CA VAL A 33 7.52 -4.95 21.15
C VAL A 33 8.08 -5.65 19.90
N PRO A 34 9.13 -5.11 19.25
CA PRO A 34 9.71 -5.73 18.07
C PRO A 34 10.12 -7.21 18.29
N PRO A 35 9.69 -8.15 17.43
CA PRO A 35 10.17 -9.52 17.47
C PRO A 35 11.65 -9.59 17.08
N GLN A 36 12.32 -10.68 17.47
CA GLN A 36 13.70 -10.93 17.04
C GLN A 36 13.78 -11.21 15.54
N ARG A 37 14.76 -10.57 14.88
CA ARG A 37 14.99 -10.62 13.43
C ARG A 37 16.50 -10.71 13.15
N PRO A 38 17.15 -11.85 13.41
CA PRO A 38 18.62 -11.94 13.43
C PRO A 38 19.30 -11.59 12.10
N ASN A 39 18.61 -11.78 10.97
CA ASN A 39 19.15 -11.53 9.63
C ASN A 39 18.53 -10.30 8.94
N ASP A 40 17.74 -9.50 9.68
CA ASP A 40 17.10 -8.32 9.12
C ASP A 40 17.34 -7.09 10.01
N SER A 41 18.23 -6.22 9.54
CA SER A 41 18.57 -4.94 10.17
C SER A 41 17.61 -3.81 9.77
N HIS A 42 16.63 -4.08 8.90
CA HIS A 42 15.68 -3.06 8.48
C HIS A 42 14.83 -2.56 9.66
N ALA A 43 14.52 -1.27 9.66
CA ALA A 43 13.71 -0.64 10.68
C ALA A 43 12.23 -0.96 10.43
N TYR A 44 11.52 -1.38 11.48
CA TYR A 44 10.07 -1.54 11.45
C TYR A 44 9.46 -1.12 12.78
N ASP A 45 8.22 -0.65 12.71
CA ASP A 45 7.31 -0.69 13.84
C ASP A 45 6.35 -1.86 13.70
N PHE A 46 5.81 -2.30 14.82
CA PHE A 46 4.94 -3.46 14.90
C PHE A 46 3.70 -3.12 15.70
N GLY A 47 2.55 -3.61 15.28
CA GLY A 47 1.32 -3.40 16.03
C GLY A 47 0.13 -4.18 15.50
N GLU A 48 -1.02 -3.80 16.03
CA GLU A 48 -2.34 -4.30 15.67
C GLU A 48 -3.21 -3.14 15.16
N LEU A 49 -3.96 -3.37 14.09
CA LEU A 49 -5.00 -2.48 13.59
C LEU A 49 -6.20 -3.32 13.18
N ASN A 50 -7.34 -3.08 13.80
CA ASN A 50 -8.59 -3.81 13.60
C ASN A 50 -8.39 -5.34 13.64
N GLY A 51 -7.61 -5.83 14.61
CA GLY A 51 -7.27 -7.26 14.76
C GLY A 51 -6.24 -7.81 13.77
N HIS A 52 -5.72 -7.01 12.83
CA HIS A 52 -4.64 -7.41 11.93
C HIS A 52 -3.28 -7.03 12.50
N TYR A 53 -2.31 -7.94 12.42
CA TYR A 53 -0.95 -7.69 12.90
C TYR A 53 -0.09 -7.12 11.77
N ILE A 54 0.34 -5.88 11.95
CA ILE A 54 0.99 -5.05 10.94
C ILE A 54 2.47 -4.87 11.25
N ALA A 55 3.31 -5.04 10.25
CA ALA A 55 4.69 -4.57 10.23
C ALA A 55 4.80 -3.32 9.35
N ILE A 56 5.07 -2.16 9.96
CA ILE A 56 5.26 -0.89 9.27
C ILE A 56 6.72 -0.79 8.85
N ALA A 57 6.99 -0.63 7.56
CA ALA A 57 8.32 -0.56 6.98
C ALA A 57 8.63 0.83 6.44
N TYR A 58 9.89 1.24 6.64
CA TYR A 58 10.43 2.51 6.16
C TYR A 58 11.20 2.32 4.87
N LEU A 59 11.20 3.29 3.96
CA LEU A 59 12.26 3.37 2.96
C LEU A 59 13.52 4.01 3.57
N PRO A 60 14.73 3.73 3.05
CA PRO A 60 15.94 4.37 3.52
C PRO A 60 15.87 5.89 3.33
N ASP A 61 16.38 6.64 4.32
CA ASP A 61 16.32 8.10 4.30
C ASP A 61 17.02 8.68 3.06
N GLY A 62 16.37 9.64 2.40
CA GLY A 62 16.82 10.21 1.12
C GLY A 62 16.75 9.26 -0.09
N VAL A 63 16.31 8.00 0.06
CA VAL A 63 16.24 7.00 -1.01
C VAL A 63 14.82 6.46 -1.14
N TYR A 64 14.00 7.19 -1.90
CA TYR A 64 12.60 6.84 -2.19
C TYR A 64 12.41 6.39 -3.65
N GLY A 65 11.21 5.89 -3.96
CA GLY A 65 10.82 5.46 -5.30
C GLY A 65 10.62 3.95 -5.44
N THR A 66 10.25 3.53 -6.64
CA THR A 66 9.78 2.16 -6.94
C THR A 66 10.82 1.09 -6.63
N VAL A 67 12.09 1.33 -6.95
CA VAL A 67 13.20 0.38 -6.70
C VAL A 67 13.46 0.18 -5.20
N SER A 68 13.42 1.28 -4.44
CA SER A 68 13.60 1.26 -2.98
C SER A 68 12.46 0.47 -2.33
N ALA A 69 11.21 0.76 -2.70
CA ALA A 69 10.04 0.04 -2.23
C ALA A 69 10.09 -1.46 -2.59
N ALA A 70 10.45 -1.79 -3.83
CA ALA A 70 10.61 -3.17 -4.29
C ALA A 70 11.68 -3.94 -3.49
N THR A 71 12.79 -3.28 -3.15
CA THR A 71 13.85 -3.86 -2.32
C THR A 71 13.35 -4.15 -0.90
N VAL A 72 12.65 -3.19 -0.28
CA VAL A 72 12.10 -3.35 1.07
C VAL A 72 11.08 -4.49 1.11
N ILE A 73 10.11 -4.54 0.19
CA ILE A 73 9.11 -5.61 0.20
C ILE A 73 9.72 -7.00 -0.07
N SER A 74 10.72 -7.08 -0.95
CA SER A 74 11.42 -8.34 -1.21
C SER A 74 12.12 -8.86 0.06
N ARG A 75 12.71 -7.95 0.84
CA ARG A 75 13.33 -8.28 2.14
C ARG A 75 12.30 -8.67 3.20
N MET A 76 11.16 -7.97 3.25
CA MET A 76 10.06 -8.30 4.15
C MET A 76 9.53 -9.71 3.86
N HIS A 77 9.37 -10.09 2.59
CA HIS A 77 8.90 -11.42 2.22
C HIS A 77 9.82 -12.55 2.73
N LEU A 78 11.13 -12.29 2.84
CA LEU A 78 12.09 -13.23 3.44
C LEU A 78 12.03 -13.23 4.98
N THR A 79 11.71 -12.09 5.58
CA THR A 79 11.73 -11.90 7.04
C THR A 79 10.43 -12.32 7.71
N PHE A 80 9.29 -12.17 7.02
CA PHE A 80 7.93 -12.44 7.51
C PHE A 80 7.28 -13.55 6.66
N PRO A 81 7.49 -14.83 6.98
CA PRO A 81 7.05 -15.95 6.14
C PRO A 81 5.53 -16.07 5.97
N ARG A 82 4.74 -15.47 6.88
CA ARG A 82 3.28 -15.47 6.84
C ARG A 82 2.68 -14.15 6.31
N LEU A 83 3.50 -13.30 5.69
CA LEU A 83 3.00 -12.10 5.01
C LEU A 83 2.01 -12.50 3.92
N GLN A 84 0.80 -11.96 3.96
CA GLN A 84 -0.26 -12.26 2.99
C GLN A 84 -0.32 -11.21 1.89
N PHE A 85 -0.15 -9.94 2.27
CA PHE A 85 -0.14 -8.82 1.35
C PHE A 85 0.61 -7.62 1.94
N ALA A 86 0.96 -6.69 1.06
CA ALA A 86 1.58 -5.43 1.40
C ALA A 86 0.74 -4.27 0.85
N LEU A 87 0.67 -3.21 1.65
CA LEU A 87 0.03 -1.96 1.29
C LEU A 87 1.12 -0.89 1.20
N MET A 88 1.18 -0.22 0.06
CA MET A 88 1.90 1.05 -0.07
C MET A 88 0.91 2.15 0.29
N VAL A 89 1.13 2.82 1.42
CA VAL A 89 0.21 3.87 1.90
C VAL A 89 1.03 5.12 2.20
N GLY A 90 0.62 6.22 1.59
CA GLY A 90 1.32 7.48 1.67
C GLY A 90 0.51 8.61 1.05
N ILE A 91 1.12 9.78 1.00
CA ILE A 91 0.51 10.96 0.37
C ILE A 91 0.74 10.94 -1.14
N GLY A 92 -0.20 11.49 -1.90
CA GLY A 92 -0.12 11.60 -3.35
C GLY A 92 -0.64 12.95 -3.85
N GLY A 93 -0.22 13.33 -5.05
CA GLY A 93 -0.79 14.48 -5.76
C GLY A 93 -2.04 14.08 -6.53
N GLY A 94 -3.11 14.85 -6.40
CA GLY A 94 -4.35 14.65 -7.18
C GLY A 94 -4.33 15.40 -8.51
N VAL A 95 -4.92 14.79 -9.55
CA VAL A 95 -5.15 15.43 -10.86
C VAL A 95 -6.66 15.47 -11.11
N PRO A 96 -7.38 16.47 -10.57
CA PRO A 96 -8.83 16.54 -10.71
C PRO A 96 -9.24 16.81 -12.17
N SER A 97 -10.39 16.26 -12.57
CA SER A 97 -11.00 16.51 -13.87
C SER A 97 -12.51 16.75 -13.73
N LYS A 98 -13.19 17.10 -14.84
CA LYS A 98 -14.65 17.21 -14.85
C LYS A 98 -15.38 15.91 -14.52
N SER A 99 -14.73 14.77 -14.78
CA SER A 99 -15.28 13.43 -14.51
C SER A 99 -14.76 12.82 -13.21
N HIS A 100 -13.67 13.36 -12.65
CA HIS A 100 -13.01 12.83 -11.45
C HIS A 100 -12.78 13.96 -10.45
N HIS A 101 -13.68 14.07 -9.47
CA HIS A 101 -13.68 15.11 -8.45
C HIS A 101 -12.77 14.78 -7.28
N ILE A 102 -11.45 14.67 -7.52
CA ILE A 102 -10.46 14.44 -6.47
C ILE A 102 -10.19 15.75 -5.69
N ARG A 103 -10.27 15.69 -4.36
CA ARG A 103 -10.05 16.82 -3.44
C ARG A 103 -8.97 16.49 -2.42
N LEU A 104 -8.41 17.54 -1.81
CA LEU A 104 -7.47 17.38 -0.71
C LEU A 104 -8.18 16.69 0.48
N GLY A 105 -7.59 15.62 0.97
CA GLY A 105 -8.16 14.81 2.05
C GLY A 105 -8.84 13.52 1.57
N ASP A 106 -9.09 13.38 0.27
CA ASP A 106 -9.64 12.14 -0.28
C ASP A 106 -8.63 10.99 -0.15
N ILE A 107 -9.14 9.80 0.19
CA ILE A 107 -8.37 8.55 0.18
C ILE A 107 -8.63 7.86 -1.16
N VAL A 108 -7.56 7.68 -1.94
CA VAL A 108 -7.64 7.00 -3.23
C VAL A 108 -7.08 5.58 -3.09
N VAL A 109 -7.86 4.60 -3.55
CA VAL A 109 -7.49 3.17 -3.54
C VAL A 109 -7.28 2.70 -4.97
N GLY A 110 -6.12 2.08 -5.25
CA GLY A 110 -5.82 1.51 -6.56
C GLY A 110 -6.73 0.32 -6.89
N LYS A 111 -7.70 0.53 -7.80
CA LYS A 111 -8.66 -0.48 -8.24
C LYS A 111 -8.39 -0.91 -9.68
N PRO A 112 -8.34 -2.22 -10.00
CA PRO A 112 -8.24 -2.68 -11.39
C PRO A 112 -9.39 -2.15 -12.26
N GLY A 113 -9.04 -1.70 -13.46
CA GLY A 113 -9.97 -1.22 -14.48
C GLY A 113 -9.80 -1.99 -15.80
N LYS A 114 -10.53 -1.59 -16.84
CA LYS A 114 -10.57 -2.30 -18.14
C LYS A 114 -9.19 -2.60 -18.72
N ASN A 115 -8.24 -1.68 -18.56
CA ASN A 115 -6.90 -1.77 -19.12
C ASN A 115 -5.79 -1.47 -18.10
N HIS A 116 -6.02 -1.64 -16.79
CA HIS A 116 -4.96 -1.44 -15.78
C HIS A 116 -5.23 -2.24 -14.50
N SER A 117 -4.16 -2.51 -13.75
CA SER A 117 -4.24 -3.22 -12.46
C SER A 117 -4.60 -2.32 -11.26
N GLY A 118 -4.83 -1.03 -11.51
CA GLY A 118 -5.15 -0.03 -10.48
C GLY A 118 -3.99 0.89 -10.16
N VAL A 119 -2.77 0.52 -10.54
CA VAL A 119 -1.59 1.38 -10.51
C VAL A 119 -0.87 1.28 -11.85
N ILE A 120 -0.58 2.45 -12.44
CA ILE A 120 0.14 2.58 -13.70
C ILE A 120 1.46 3.28 -13.42
N GLN A 121 2.55 2.70 -13.90
CA GLN A 121 3.84 3.37 -13.90
C GLN A 121 3.92 4.29 -15.13
N TYR A 122 3.64 5.57 -14.94
CA TYR A 122 3.47 6.54 -16.03
C TYR A 122 4.78 6.86 -16.79
N ASP A 123 5.94 6.65 -16.15
CA ASP A 123 7.27 6.88 -16.73
C ASP A 123 7.82 5.63 -17.44
N TYR A 124 7.04 4.55 -17.51
CA TYR A 124 7.44 3.28 -18.12
C TYR A 124 6.64 3.00 -19.40
N GLY A 125 7.36 3.00 -20.52
CA GLY A 125 6.78 2.72 -21.83
C GLY A 125 7.85 2.66 -22.90
N LYS A 126 7.41 2.37 -24.12
CA LYS A 126 8.26 2.34 -25.31
C LYS A 126 7.92 3.54 -26.19
N ALA A 127 8.93 4.32 -26.55
CA ALA A 127 8.79 5.30 -27.60
C ALA A 127 8.66 4.58 -28.95
N VAL A 128 7.53 4.75 -29.63
CA VAL A 128 7.31 4.24 -30.99
C VAL A 128 7.63 5.33 -32.02
N GLN A 129 7.80 4.91 -33.27
CA GLN A 129 8.10 5.83 -34.38
C GLN A 129 7.03 6.93 -34.44
N GLY A 130 7.45 8.20 -34.43
CA GLY A 130 6.56 9.35 -34.33
C GLY A 130 6.41 9.96 -32.92
N GLY A 131 7.16 9.47 -31.93
CA GLY A 131 7.26 10.10 -30.61
C GLY A 131 6.11 9.79 -29.65
N GLN A 132 5.23 8.87 -30.01
CA GLN A 132 4.20 8.37 -29.10
C GLN A 132 4.82 7.43 -28.07
N LEU A 133 4.44 7.58 -26.81
CA LEU A 133 4.78 6.63 -25.75
C LEU A 133 3.68 5.56 -25.69
N GLU A 134 4.07 4.32 -25.95
CA GLU A 134 3.22 3.15 -25.77
C GLU A 134 3.47 2.57 -24.38
N GLN A 135 2.40 2.40 -23.60
CA GLN A 135 2.50 1.72 -22.31
C GLN A 135 2.76 0.22 -22.54
N THR A 136 3.89 -0.28 -22.01
CA THR A 136 4.32 -1.68 -22.21
C THR A 136 4.15 -2.59 -21.00
N GLY A 137 3.62 -2.07 -19.88
CA GLY A 137 3.45 -2.85 -18.67
C GLY A 137 2.48 -2.26 -17.65
N PHE A 138 2.04 -3.12 -16.73
CA PHE A 138 1.23 -2.78 -15.56
C PHE A 138 1.79 -3.55 -14.35
N LEU A 139 1.57 -3.03 -13.15
CA LEU A 139 1.88 -3.78 -11.93
C LEU A 139 0.92 -4.96 -11.77
N ASN A 140 1.25 -5.92 -10.91
CA ASN A 140 0.30 -6.99 -10.54
C ASN A 140 -0.98 -6.41 -9.96
N GLN A 141 -2.10 -7.10 -10.17
CA GLN A 141 -3.37 -6.74 -9.54
C GLN A 141 -3.31 -6.99 -8.02
N PRO A 142 -4.07 -6.21 -7.21
CA PRO A 142 -4.24 -6.51 -5.80
C PRO A 142 -4.77 -7.94 -5.59
N PRO A 143 -4.39 -8.63 -4.50
CA PRO A 143 -4.91 -9.94 -4.16
C PRO A 143 -6.45 -9.97 -4.14
N GLN A 144 -7.04 -11.09 -4.57
CA GLN A 144 -8.49 -11.26 -4.66
C GLN A 144 -9.21 -10.93 -3.33
N THR A 145 -8.61 -11.28 -2.19
CA THR A 145 -9.16 -10.93 -0.87
C THR A 145 -9.36 -9.42 -0.69
N LEU A 146 -8.41 -8.59 -1.14
CA LEU A 146 -8.57 -7.13 -1.04
C LEU A 146 -9.64 -6.63 -2.00
N LEU A 147 -9.73 -7.20 -3.20
CA LEU A 147 -10.74 -6.82 -4.18
C LEU A 147 -12.16 -7.14 -3.70
N THR A 148 -12.38 -8.29 -3.04
CA THR A 148 -13.69 -8.62 -2.49
C THR A 148 -14.09 -7.72 -1.33
N HIS A 149 -13.13 -7.33 -0.47
CA HIS A 149 -13.41 -6.36 0.60
C HIS A 149 -13.65 -4.96 0.04
N LEU A 150 -13.01 -4.57 -1.06
CA LEU A 150 -13.30 -3.32 -1.75
C LEU A 150 -14.73 -3.32 -2.30
N SER A 151 -15.20 -4.42 -2.90
CA SER A 151 -16.60 -4.55 -3.33
C SER A 151 -17.59 -4.49 -2.16
N GLN A 152 -17.24 -5.07 -1.00
CA GLN A 152 -18.06 -4.95 0.21
C GLN A 152 -18.12 -3.50 0.70
N LEU A 153 -16.99 -2.80 0.72
CA LEU A 153 -16.90 -1.40 1.12
C LEU A 153 -17.76 -0.50 0.21
N GLU A 154 -17.69 -0.71 -1.10
CA GLU A 154 -18.56 -0.03 -2.08
C GLU A 154 -20.04 -0.34 -1.85
N SER A 155 -20.38 -1.60 -1.58
CA SER A 155 -21.77 -2.00 -1.30
C SER A 155 -22.33 -1.34 -0.04
N ASN A 156 -21.54 -1.25 1.04
CA ASN A 156 -21.97 -0.65 2.29
C ASN A 156 -22.27 0.84 2.12
N GLN A 157 -21.46 1.55 1.34
CA GLN A 157 -21.71 2.98 1.13
C GLN A 157 -22.94 3.27 0.27
N ILE A 158 -23.19 2.44 -0.74
CA ILE A 158 -24.44 2.51 -1.53
C ILE A 158 -25.67 2.35 -0.61
N THR A 159 -25.58 1.51 0.42
CA THR A 159 -26.68 1.31 1.37
C THR A 159 -26.76 2.38 2.46
N ASP A 160 -25.62 2.90 2.92
CA ASP A 160 -25.54 3.82 4.05
C ASP A 160 -25.76 5.29 3.64
N GLY A 161 -25.73 5.58 2.34
CA GLY A 161 -26.05 6.92 1.79
C GLY A 161 -24.97 7.98 2.06
N GLU A 162 -23.78 7.58 2.50
CA GLU A 162 -22.62 8.46 2.65
C GLU A 162 -21.77 8.39 1.37
N ASP A 163 -21.66 9.53 0.66
CA ASP A 163 -20.79 9.72 -0.52
C ASP A 163 -19.30 9.72 -0.14
N ALA A 164 -18.79 8.65 0.47
CA ALA A 164 -17.42 8.56 0.97
C ALA A 164 -16.44 7.88 0.00
N ILE A 165 -16.92 7.15 -1.02
CA ILE A 165 -16.12 6.54 -2.10
C ILE A 165 -16.73 6.95 -3.43
N SER A 166 -15.96 7.74 -4.18
CA SER A 166 -16.19 7.93 -5.59
C SER A 166 -15.34 6.92 -6.36
N THR A 167 -15.96 6.21 -7.29
CA THR A 167 -15.24 5.41 -8.27
C THR A 167 -14.64 6.36 -9.31
N PHE A 168 -13.34 6.29 -9.53
CA PHE A 168 -12.60 7.08 -10.52
C PHE A 168 -11.98 6.18 -11.59
#